data_AF-A0A1C7M6N1-F1
#
_entry.id   AF-A0A1C7M6N1-F1
#
_cell.length_a   1.000
_cell.length_b   1.000
_cell.length_c   1.000
_cell.angle_alpha   90.00
_cell.angle_beta   90.00
_cell.angle_gamma   90.00
#
_symmetry.space_group_name_H-M   'P 1'
#
loop_
_entity.id
_entity.type
_entity.pdbx_description
1 polymer ?
#
loop_
_entity_poly.entity_id
_entity_poly.type
_entity_poly.pdbx_seq_one_letter_code
_entity_poly.pdbx_strand_id
1 'polypeptide(L)'
;MPSTPPTGDRPKTRARDLLRKHYGLGVGPPPPVVGKSVSDPMDLDSAAFDAKAYYEQLITTSSLPTLLKRENELLTEIRQLDSERQSLVYNHHHELIAASDTIAAMKSRAENLDADLDLLRAAFSEISRLSAEVAIEYPPHQSQHSSDTNTT
;
A
#
# COMPACT_ATOMS: atom_id res chain seq x y z
N MET A 1 5.31 -8.95 52.31
CA MET A 1 5.42 -9.77 51.08
C MET A 1 4.31 -9.35 50.12
N PRO A 2 4.57 -8.45 49.15
CA PRO A 2 3.58 -8.13 48.11
C PRO A 2 3.83 -8.97 46.85
N SER A 3 2.74 -9.48 46.30
CA SER A 3 2.63 -10.32 45.12
C SER A 3 2.80 -9.52 43.81
N THR A 4 3.61 -10.03 42.89
CA THR A 4 3.75 -9.51 41.52
C THR A 4 2.67 -10.10 40.59
N PRO A 5 1.99 -9.28 39.77
CA PRO A 5 1.07 -9.78 38.74
C PRO A 5 1.83 -10.17 37.45
N PRO A 6 1.35 -11.17 36.67
CA PRO A 6 1.97 -11.54 35.41
C PRO A 6 1.60 -10.50 34.34
N THR A 7 2.59 -9.79 33.80
CA THR A 7 2.39 -8.87 32.69
C THR A 7 2.40 -9.66 31.39
N GLY A 8 1.25 -9.71 30.72
CA GLY A 8 1.02 -10.46 29.50
C GLY A 8 1.98 -10.12 28.35
N ASP A 9 2.43 -11.16 27.67
CA ASP A 9 3.29 -11.08 26.51
C ASP A 9 2.63 -10.32 25.35
N ARG A 10 3.39 -9.35 24.82
CA ARG A 10 2.96 -8.38 23.81
C ARG A 10 2.87 -9.01 22.41
N PRO A 11 1.89 -8.63 21.56
CA PRO A 11 1.73 -9.11 20.18
C PRO A 11 2.73 -8.49 19.17
N LYS A 12 3.92 -8.07 19.62
CA LYS A 12 4.91 -7.36 18.78
C LYS A 12 5.60 -8.26 17.76
N THR A 13 5.66 -9.56 18.01
CA THR A 13 6.33 -10.55 17.16
C THR A 13 5.52 -10.83 15.89
N ARG A 14 4.18 -10.96 16.01
CA ARG A 14 3.30 -11.27 14.86
C ARG A 14 3.31 -10.18 13.79
N ALA A 15 3.28 -8.91 14.20
CA ALA A 15 3.36 -7.80 13.25
C ALA A 15 4.72 -7.83 12.52
N ARG A 16 5.83 -7.98 13.26
CA ARG A 16 7.17 -8.08 12.65
C ARG A 16 7.27 -9.26 11.68
N ASP A 17 6.67 -10.40 12.00
CA ASP A 17 6.68 -11.58 11.13
C ASP A 17 5.86 -11.38 9.85
N LEU A 18 4.73 -10.68 9.94
CA LEU A 18 3.91 -10.32 8.76
C LEU A 18 4.66 -9.37 7.82
N LEU A 19 5.29 -8.32 8.36
CA LEU A 19 6.11 -7.41 7.55
C LEU A 19 7.29 -8.16 6.92
N ARG A 20 7.94 -9.06 7.66
CA ARG A 20 9.07 -9.83 7.14
C ARG A 20 8.68 -10.76 5.98
N LYS A 21 7.47 -11.33 6.00
CA LYS A 21 6.89 -12.09 4.89
C LYS A 21 6.56 -11.19 3.70
N HIS A 22 5.99 -10.02 3.96
CA HIS A 22 5.64 -9.05 2.92
C HIS A 22 6.84 -8.49 2.16
N TYR A 23 7.95 -8.23 2.85
CA TYR A 23 9.15 -7.64 2.26
C TYR A 23 10.24 -8.67 1.93
N GLY A 24 10.02 -9.96 2.15
CA GLY A 24 10.99 -11.02 1.84
C GLY A 24 12.26 -11.03 2.71
N LEU A 25 12.35 -10.19 3.76
CA LEU A 25 13.53 -10.05 4.65
C LEU A 25 13.83 -11.29 5.54
N GLY A 26 13.16 -12.41 5.30
CA GLY A 26 13.38 -13.68 6.00
C GLY A 26 13.73 -14.86 5.11
N VAL A 27 13.68 -14.67 3.79
CA VAL A 27 14.06 -15.67 2.80
C VAL A 27 15.49 -15.31 2.42
N GLY A 28 16.47 -16.06 2.93
CA GLY A 28 17.81 -16.05 2.32
C GLY A 28 17.67 -16.29 0.81
N PRO A 29 18.65 -15.86 -0.02
CA PRO A 29 18.51 -15.91 -1.48
C PRO A 29 17.88 -17.24 -1.87
N PRO A 30 16.76 -17.24 -2.62
CA PRO A 30 16.11 -18.47 -2.98
C PRO A 30 17.18 -19.38 -3.57
N PRO A 31 17.30 -20.65 -3.14
CA PRO A 31 18.16 -21.58 -3.85
C PRO A 31 17.78 -21.46 -5.33
N PRO A 32 18.76 -21.37 -6.25
CA PRO A 32 18.46 -21.29 -7.66
C PRO A 32 17.51 -22.43 -7.96
N VAL A 33 16.37 -22.10 -8.56
CA VAL A 33 15.31 -23.05 -8.87
C VAL A 33 15.87 -24.00 -9.93
N VAL A 34 16.55 -25.05 -9.48
CA VAL A 34 17.07 -26.11 -10.34
C VAL A 34 15.84 -26.89 -10.79
N GLY A 35 15.32 -26.62 -12.00
CA GLY A 35 14.32 -27.53 -12.58
C GLY A 35 13.34 -27.06 -13.65
N LYS A 36 13.45 -25.86 -14.24
CA LYS A 36 12.84 -25.62 -15.57
C LYS A 36 13.89 -24.93 -16.43
N SER A 37 14.47 -25.67 -17.37
CA SER A 37 15.31 -25.10 -18.40
C SER A 37 14.52 -23.96 -19.06
N VAL A 38 14.97 -22.72 -18.84
CA VAL A 38 14.32 -21.50 -19.36
C VAL A 38 14.27 -21.49 -20.90
N SER A 39 14.99 -22.40 -21.54
CA SER A 39 15.03 -22.60 -22.99
C SER A 39 14.66 -24.04 -23.37
N ASP A 40 13.39 -24.41 -23.25
CA ASP A 40 12.88 -25.65 -23.85
C ASP A 40 12.10 -25.30 -25.13
N PRO A 41 12.61 -25.62 -26.33
CA PRO A 41 11.91 -25.35 -27.58
C PRO A 41 10.56 -26.06 -27.74
N MET A 42 10.29 -27.09 -26.93
CA MET A 42 9.05 -27.88 -26.98
C MET A 42 8.01 -27.47 -25.92
N ASP A 43 8.37 -26.59 -24.99
CA ASP A 43 7.47 -26.05 -23.96
C ASP A 43 6.76 -24.80 -24.49
N LEU A 44 5.42 -24.82 -24.57
CA LEU A 44 4.62 -23.68 -25.05
C LEU A 44 4.80 -22.43 -24.19
N ASP A 45 5.14 -22.59 -22.91
CA ASP A 45 5.34 -21.49 -21.96
C ASP A 45 6.80 -20.99 -21.96
N SER A 46 7.71 -21.61 -22.71
CA SER A 46 9.11 -21.23 -22.77
C SER A 46 9.35 -20.07 -23.73
N ALA A 47 10.25 -19.16 -23.36
CA ALA A 47 10.70 -18.09 -24.24
C ALA A 47 11.47 -18.60 -25.48
N ALA A 48 11.95 -19.85 -25.47
CA ALA A 48 12.65 -20.46 -26.58
C ALA A 48 11.75 -21.36 -27.45
N PHE A 49 10.44 -21.34 -27.24
CA PHE A 49 9.47 -22.19 -27.94
C PHE A 49 9.61 -22.10 -29.47
N ASP A 50 9.80 -23.25 -30.12
CA ASP A 50 9.80 -23.39 -31.57
C ASP A 50 8.49 -24.04 -32.02
N ALA A 51 7.56 -23.18 -32.46
CA ALA A 51 6.25 -23.61 -32.91
C ALA A 51 6.31 -24.59 -34.10
N LYS A 52 7.30 -24.46 -34.98
CA LYS A 52 7.42 -25.32 -36.16
C LYS A 52 7.87 -26.71 -35.74
N ALA A 53 8.92 -26.80 -34.93
CA ALA A 53 9.45 -28.08 -34.44
C ALA A 53 8.41 -28.81 -33.58
N TYR A 54 7.71 -28.09 -32.69
CA TYR A 54 6.60 -28.65 -31.89
C TYR A 54 5.48 -29.20 -32.78
N TYR A 55 5.05 -28.44 -33.80
CA TYR A 55 4.01 -28.87 -34.73
C TYR A 55 4.41 -30.10 -35.54
N GLU A 56 5.63 -30.12 -36.10
CA GLU A 56 6.15 -31.26 -36.86
C GLU A 56 6.22 -32.53 -36.00
N GLN A 57 6.68 -32.41 -34.75
CA GLN A 57 6.67 -33.52 -33.81
C GLN A 57 5.23 -33.97 -33.50
N LEU A 58 4.30 -33.02 -33.27
CA LEU A 58 2.93 -33.34 -32.89
C LEU A 58 2.19 -34.09 -34.01
N ILE A 59 2.30 -33.65 -35.27
CA ILE A 59 1.61 -34.30 -36.40
C ILE A 59 2.21 -35.66 -36.79
N THR A 60 3.52 -35.85 -36.57
CA THR A 60 4.20 -37.11 -36.90
C THR A 60 4.02 -38.19 -35.83
N THR A 61 3.82 -37.80 -34.57
CA THR A 61 3.76 -38.73 -33.43
C THR A 61 2.35 -38.95 -32.87
N SER A 62 1.39 -38.08 -33.19
CA SER A 62 0.03 -38.14 -32.62
C SER A 62 -1.00 -38.71 -33.60
N SER A 63 -2.03 -39.36 -33.04
CA SER A 63 -3.20 -39.79 -33.79
C SER A 63 -4.14 -38.61 -34.10
N LEU A 64 -4.96 -38.73 -35.15
CA LEU A 64 -5.94 -37.69 -35.51
C LEU A 64 -6.90 -37.30 -34.37
N PRO A 65 -7.49 -38.23 -33.58
CA PRO A 65 -8.30 -37.88 -32.42
C PRO A 65 -7.53 -37.08 -31.36
N THR A 66 -6.26 -37.41 -31.12
CA THR A 66 -5.39 -36.66 -30.20
C THR A 66 -5.17 -35.23 -30.70
N LEU A 67 -4.95 -35.07 -32.00
CA LEU A 67 -4.72 -33.77 -32.62
C LEU A 67 -5.96 -32.88 -32.52
N LEU A 68 -7.15 -33.42 -32.81
CA LEU A 68 -8.42 -32.70 -32.65
C LEU A 68 -8.69 -32.31 -31.19
N LYS A 69 -8.34 -33.18 -30.24
CA LYS A 69 -8.45 -32.85 -28.82
C LYS A 69 -7.51 -31.69 -28.46
N ARG A 70 -6.25 -31.75 -28.90
CA ARG A 70 -5.25 -30.71 -28.63
C ARG A 70 -5.65 -29.38 -29.26
N GLU A 71 -6.22 -29.38 -30.47
CA GLU A 71 -6.78 -28.18 -31.10
C GLU A 71 -7.86 -27.52 -30.24
N ASN A 72 -8.83 -28.30 -29.74
CA ASN A 72 -9.91 -27.78 -28.90
C ASN A 72 -9.40 -27.24 -27.56
N GLU A 73 -8.39 -27.88 -26.96
CA GLU A 73 -7.72 -27.38 -25.77
C GLU A 73 -7.04 -26.03 -26.04
N LEU A 74 -6.24 -25.94 -27.11
CA LEU A 74 -5.56 -24.70 -27.49
C LEU A 74 -6.54 -23.56 -27.79
N LEU A 75 -7.65 -23.84 -28.47
CA LEU A 75 -8.70 -22.83 -28.71
C LEU A 75 -9.33 -22.33 -27.41
N THR A 76 -9.46 -23.20 -26.41
CA THR A 76 -9.97 -22.84 -25.09
C THR A 76 -8.94 -21.99 -24.33
N GLU A 77 -7.67 -22.42 -24.34
CA GLU A 77 -6.54 -21.70 -23.74
C GLU A 77 -6.40 -20.29 -24.35
N ILE A 78 -6.49 -20.15 -25.68
CA ILE A 78 -6.43 -18.84 -26.36
C ILE A 78 -7.54 -17.90 -25.88
N ARG A 79 -8.79 -18.39 -25.78
CA ARG A 79 -9.92 -17.58 -25.31
C ARG A 79 -9.75 -17.18 -23.85
N GLN A 80 -9.26 -18.09 -23.01
CA GLN A 80 -8.98 -17.83 -21.61
C GLN A 80 -7.91 -16.75 -21.47
N LEU A 81 -6.78 -16.90 -22.17
CA LEU A 81 -5.68 -15.92 -22.16
C LEU A 81 -6.11 -14.53 -22.64
N ASP A 82 -6.96 -14.43 -23.68
CA ASP A 82 -7.46 -13.14 -24.12
C ASP A 82 -8.39 -12.50 -23.07
N SER A 83 -9.24 -13.31 -22.42
CA SER A 83 -10.09 -12.81 -21.33
C SER A 83 -9.29 -12.31 -20.12
N GLU A 84 -8.22 -13.03 -19.75
CA GLU A 84 -7.30 -12.65 -18.68
C GLU A 84 -6.54 -11.37 -19.03
N ARG A 85 -6.05 -11.27 -20.27
CA ARG A 85 -5.41 -10.05 -20.80
C ARG A 85 -6.37 -8.87 -20.73
N GLN A 86 -7.62 -9.03 -21.17
CA GLN A 86 -8.62 -7.97 -21.11
C GLN A 86 -8.94 -7.55 -19.68
N SER A 87 -9.07 -8.52 -18.76
CA SER A 87 -9.29 -8.24 -17.34
C SER A 87 -8.12 -7.48 -16.72
N LEU A 88 -6.89 -7.87 -17.01
CA LEU A 88 -5.68 -7.19 -16.52
C LEU A 88 -5.60 -5.75 -17.01
N VAL A 89 -5.83 -5.54 -18.31
CA VAL A 89 -5.84 -4.20 -18.92
C VAL A 89 -6.92 -3.34 -18.27
N TYR A 90 -8.13 -3.87 -18.09
CA TYR A 90 -9.22 -3.15 -17.44
C TYR A 90 -8.87 -2.76 -16.01
N ASN A 91 -8.41 -3.71 -15.19
CA ASN A 91 -8.06 -3.46 -13.79
C ASN A 91 -6.96 -2.40 -13.68
N HIS A 92 -5.90 -2.52 -14.49
CA HIS A 92 -4.80 -1.57 -14.47
C HIS A 92 -5.25 -0.16 -14.89
N HIS A 93 -6.05 -0.03 -15.96
CA HIS A 93 -6.57 1.28 -16.35
C HIS A 93 -7.50 1.86 -15.28
N HIS A 94 -8.34 1.03 -14.66
CA HIS A 94 -9.23 1.48 -13.60
C HIS A 94 -8.45 1.98 -12.38
N GLU A 95 -7.41 1.26 -11.96
CA GLU A 95 -6.52 1.65 -10.87
C GLU A 95 -5.74 2.94 -11.19
N LEU A 96 -5.24 3.09 -12.41
CA LEU A 96 -4.54 4.31 -12.84
C LEU A 96 -5.44 5.54 -12.84
N ILE A 97 -6.70 5.38 -13.25
CA ILE A 97 -7.69 6.45 -13.20
C ILE A 97 -7.99 6.80 -11.74
N ALA A 98 -8.28 5.82 -10.89
CA ALA A 98 -8.54 6.05 -9.47
C ALA A 98 -7.36 6.73 -8.74
N ALA A 99 -6.13 6.33 -9.07
CA ALA A 99 -4.93 6.97 -8.56
C ALA A 99 -4.80 8.42 -9.05
N SER A 100 -5.10 8.68 -10.32
CA SER A 100 -5.10 10.04 -10.89
C SER A 100 -6.14 10.94 -10.21
N ASP A 101 -7.35 10.43 -9.98
CA ASP A 101 -8.41 11.14 -9.25
C ASP A 101 -7.99 11.45 -7.81
N THR A 102 -7.34 10.49 -7.15
CA THR A 102 -6.79 10.68 -5.80
C THR A 102 -5.73 11.78 -5.79
N ILE A 103 -4.81 11.79 -6.76
CA ILE A 103 -3.79 12.83 -6.90
C ILE A 103 -4.43 14.20 -7.15
N ALA A 104 -5.46 14.27 -8.00
CA ALA A 104 -6.19 15.50 -8.27
C ALA A 104 -6.88 16.05 -7.00
N ALA A 105 -7.53 15.17 -6.23
CA ALA A 105 -8.15 15.54 -4.96
C ALA A 105 -7.11 15.99 -3.92
N MET A 106 -5.97 15.31 -3.83
CA MET A 106 -4.85 15.71 -2.96
C MET A 106 -4.30 17.08 -3.34
N LYS A 107 -4.12 17.34 -4.64
CA LYS A 107 -3.65 18.63 -5.15
C LYS A 107 -4.62 19.75 -4.77
N SER A 108 -5.92 19.56 -5.02
CA SER A 108 -6.92 20.58 -4.67
C SER A 108 -6.95 20.86 -3.16
N ARG A 109 -6.83 19.84 -2.31
CA ARG A 109 -6.72 20.04 -0.86
C ARG A 109 -5.46 20.81 -0.46
N ALA A 110 -4.32 20.50 -1.09
CA ALA A 110 -3.07 21.20 -0.82
C ALA A 110 -3.13 22.68 -1.24
N GLU A 111 -3.79 22.99 -2.36
CA GLU A 111 -3.99 24.38 -2.82
C GLU A 111 -4.90 25.18 -1.86
N ASN A 112 -5.93 24.55 -1.30
CA ASN A 112 -6.82 25.22 -0.33
C ASN A 112 -6.22 25.38 1.08
N LEU A 113 -5.20 24.59 1.42
CA LEU A 113 -4.59 24.59 2.75
C LEU A 113 -3.98 25.96 3.12
N ASP A 114 -3.40 26.67 2.16
CA ASP A 114 -2.78 27.98 2.40
C ASP A 114 -3.84 29.01 2.81
N ALA A 115 -4.98 29.03 2.10
CA ALA A 115 -6.11 29.88 2.44
C ALA A 115 -6.71 29.54 3.83
N ASP A 116 -6.79 28.26 4.18
CA ASP A 116 -7.23 27.82 5.51
C ASP A 116 -6.26 28.28 6.61
N LEU A 117 -4.95 28.26 6.37
CA LEU A 117 -3.93 28.74 7.30
C LEU A 117 -3.98 30.26 7.48
N ASP A 118 -4.21 31.01 6.40
CA ASP A 118 -4.40 32.46 6.46
C ASP A 118 -5.64 32.84 7.27
N LEU A 119 -6.76 32.13 7.07
CA LEU A 119 -7.97 32.32 7.87
C LEU A 119 -7.72 32.02 9.35
N LEU A 120 -7.00 30.93 9.65
CA LEU A 120 -6.64 30.56 11.02
C LEU A 120 -5.76 31.64 11.67
N ARG A 121 -4.79 32.18 10.94
CA ARG A 121 -3.92 33.26 11.42
C ARG A 121 -4.70 34.54 11.72
N ALA A 122 -5.66 34.90 10.87
CA ALA A 122 -6.53 36.04 11.08
C ALA A 122 -7.35 35.88 12.37
N ALA A 123 -7.97 34.71 12.57
CA ALA A 123 -8.75 34.40 13.76
C ALA A 123 -7.90 34.48 15.05
N PHE A 124 -6.69 33.91 15.06
CA PHE A 124 -5.79 34.02 16.21
C PHE A 124 -5.35 35.46 16.51
N SER A 125 -5.17 36.28 15.47
CA SER A 125 -4.83 37.69 15.62
C SER A 125 -5.98 38.46 16.28
N GLU A 126 -7.22 38.13 15.89
CA GLU A 126 -8.42 38.73 16.48
C GLU A 126 -8.63 38.30 17.94
N ILE A 127 -8.45 37.01 18.25
CA ILE A 127 -8.46 36.50 19.63
C ILE A 127 -7.39 37.21 20.48
N SER A 128 -6.18 37.36 19.95
CA SER A 128 -5.08 38.05 20.65
C SER A 128 -5.45 39.50 20.94
N ARG A 129 -6.02 40.22 19.97
CA ARG A 129 -6.50 41.60 20.13
C ARG A 129 -7.57 41.70 21.22
N LEU A 130 -8.59 40.86 21.15
CA LEU A 130 -9.69 40.82 22.14
C LEU A 130 -9.16 40.47 23.54
N SER A 131 -8.21 39.53 23.65
CA SER A 131 -7.61 39.17 24.94
C SER A 131 -6.81 40.31 25.56
N ALA A 132 -6.09 41.09 24.75
CA ALA A 132 -5.35 42.26 25.20
C ALA A 132 -6.30 43.38 25.65
N GLU A 133 -7.42 43.57 24.95
CA GLU A 133 -8.48 44.52 25.32
C GLU A 133 -9.09 44.17 26.68
N VAL A 134 -9.45 42.90 26.91
CA VAL A 134 -9.96 42.43 28.21
C VAL A 134 -8.91 42.56 29.33
N ALA A 135 -7.64 42.31 29.05
CA ALA A 135 -6.56 42.44 30.03
C ALA A 135 -6.31 43.90 30.46
N ILE A 136 -6.62 44.88 29.61
CA ILE A 136 -6.54 46.30 29.94
C ILE A 136 -7.72 46.71 30.83
N GLU A 137 -8.91 46.17 30.59
CA GLU A 137 -10.13 46.50 31.33
C GLU A 137 -10.18 45.90 32.75
N TYR A 138 -9.45 44.81 32.98
CA TYR A 138 -9.21 44.22 34.31
C TYR A 138 -7.71 44.04 34.57
N PRO A 139 -6.99 45.07 35.05
CA PRO A 139 -5.61 44.89 35.47
C PRO A 139 -5.55 43.87 36.62
N PRO A 140 -4.50 43.03 36.69
CA PRO A 140 -4.39 42.04 37.76
C PRO A 140 -4.39 42.76 39.11
N HIS A 141 -5.41 42.49 39.93
CA HIS A 141 -5.41 42.86 41.34
C HIS A 141 -4.18 42.23 41.99
N GLN A 142 -3.14 43.03 42.24
CA GLN A 142 -2.04 42.65 43.11
C GLN A 142 -2.62 42.48 44.51
N SER A 143 -2.82 41.23 44.90
CA SER A 143 -3.03 40.84 46.30
C SER A 143 -1.77 41.23 47.09
N GLN A 144 -1.78 42.42 47.69
CA GLN A 144 -0.81 42.78 48.73
C GLN A 144 -1.02 41.83 49.91
N HIS A 145 -0.24 40.75 49.95
CA HIS A 145 -0.11 39.93 51.13
C HIS A 145 0.87 40.63 52.08
N SER A 146 0.36 41.58 52.86
CA SER A 146 1.08 42.11 54.02
C SER A 146 1.33 40.96 54.98
N SER A 147 2.59 40.58 55.12
CA SER A 147 3.06 39.64 56.13
C SER A 147 3.37 40.46 57.38
N ASP A 148 2.37 40.64 58.24
CA ASP A 148 2.60 41.20 59.57
C ASP A 148 3.30 40.14 60.44
N THR A 149 4.60 40.30 60.59
CA THR A 149 5.39 39.64 61.62
C THR A 149 4.99 40.19 62.98
N ASN A 150 4.29 39.35 63.76
CA ASN A 150 3.89 39.58 65.13
C ASN A 150 5.11 39.89 66.03
N THR A 151 5.06 40.99 66.79
CA THR A 151 6.03 41.33 67.84
C THR A 151 5.28 41.69 69.13
N THR A 152 5.68 41.02 70.21
CA THR A 152 5.33 41.17 71.64
C THR A 152 4.25 40.23 72.16
#